data_AF-A0A954XEA6-F1
#
_entry.id   AF-A0A954XEA6-F1
#
_cell.length_a   1.000
_cell.length_b   1.000
_cell.length_c   1.000
_cell.angle_alpha   90.00
_cell.angle_beta   90.00
_cell.angle_gamma   90.00
#
_symmetry.space_group_name_H-M   'P 1'
#
loop_
_entity.id
_entity.type
_entity.pdbx_description
1 polymer ?
#
loop_
_entity_poly.entity_id
_entity_poly.type
_entity_poly.pdbx_seq_one_letter_code
_entity_poly.pdbx_strand_id
1 'polypeptide(L)'
;KPWGVFTGDSLFVGSAGRPDLLGDEQTDELIEKLFHTLRDYYLKLSDGVIIYPCHGAGSACGADIGERPMGTIGYERETNDFLQYEDFQEFKKFVEENAPPEPHHYKHLKKVNVQGPPVLGHAPPAQGLPPKDFQKAIDSGDAQLLDTRQMLAFGGGHIEGAINIGPRPELSVWAGQMLDYEKPILLVVQDETDLDWIVWQLAYTGFTRFAGYLVGGMKAWENAGLPLRKLSQMTVHELNDQIDNVQLLDVRAPDEWEQGRIPGATHLYVADMRDGLDGASAFDKSKPVVTYCDSGYRADIAASLLQRRGFQDVRNVPGSWQAWNNAGFEVEK
;
A
#
# COMPACT_ATOMS: atom_id res chain seq x y z
N LYS A 1 -11.35 37.47 10.70
CA LYS A 1 -11.89 36.24 10.08
C LYS A 1 -10.76 35.24 9.95
N PRO A 2 -10.97 33.94 10.21
CA PRO A 2 -9.93 32.94 10.00
C PRO A 2 -9.57 32.86 8.50
N TRP A 3 -8.30 32.59 8.21
CA TRP A 3 -7.78 32.47 6.85
C TRP A 3 -7.73 31.00 6.39
N GLY A 4 -7.47 30.08 7.33
CA GLY A 4 -7.49 28.64 7.08
C GLY A 4 -7.70 27.85 8.36
N VAL A 5 -7.91 26.54 8.21
CA VAL A 5 -8.11 25.58 9.29
C VAL A 5 -7.31 24.30 9.01
N PHE A 6 -6.55 23.84 9.99
CA PHE A 6 -5.90 22.53 9.95
C PHE A 6 -6.92 21.49 10.37
N THR A 7 -7.44 20.74 9.41
CA THR A 7 -8.58 19.83 9.62
C THR A 7 -8.16 18.46 10.13
N GLY A 8 -6.85 18.18 10.14
CA GLY A 8 -6.33 16.87 10.51
C GLY A 8 -6.96 15.79 9.63
N ASP A 9 -7.47 14.74 10.27
CA ASP A 9 -8.22 13.66 9.63
C ASP A 9 -9.72 13.76 9.87
N SER A 10 -10.27 14.94 10.16
CA SER A 10 -11.72 15.09 10.34
C SER A 10 -12.45 15.54 9.08
N LEU A 11 -11.80 16.35 8.23
CA LEU A 11 -12.30 16.78 6.93
C LEU A 11 -11.14 16.78 5.93
N PHE A 12 -11.37 16.15 4.78
CA PHE A 12 -10.43 16.11 3.66
C PHE A 12 -10.99 16.88 2.46
N VAL A 13 -10.20 17.00 1.40
CA VAL A 13 -10.71 17.45 0.10
C VAL A 13 -11.52 16.32 -0.51
N GLY A 14 -12.82 16.52 -0.74
CA GLY A 14 -13.74 15.54 -1.31
C GLY A 14 -14.14 14.38 -0.38
N SER A 15 -13.63 14.33 0.85
CA SER A 15 -13.90 13.22 1.78
C SER A 15 -13.88 13.66 3.25
N ALA A 16 -14.06 12.72 4.18
CA ALA A 16 -13.91 12.92 5.62
C ALA A 16 -13.18 11.74 6.27
N GLY A 17 -12.79 11.92 7.54
CA GLY A 17 -12.13 10.88 8.33
C GLY A 17 -12.99 9.65 8.55
N ARG A 18 -12.35 8.48 8.55
CA ARG A 18 -13.01 7.24 8.97
C ARG A 18 -13.15 7.17 10.51
N PRO A 19 -14.33 6.86 11.06
CA PRO A 19 -14.59 6.82 12.50
C PRO A 19 -14.49 5.42 13.15
N ASP A 20 -14.12 4.39 12.41
CA ASP A 20 -14.21 2.97 12.80
C ASP A 20 -12.92 2.37 13.40
N LEU A 21 -11.82 3.11 13.43
CA LEU A 21 -10.49 2.61 13.84
C LEU A 21 -10.32 2.35 15.36
N LEU A 22 -11.31 2.71 16.20
CA LEU A 22 -11.29 2.38 17.63
C LEU A 22 -12.04 1.08 17.97
N GLY A 23 -12.67 0.45 16.98
CA GLY A 23 -13.47 -0.78 17.11
C GLY A 23 -14.98 -0.50 17.22
N ASP A 24 -15.77 -1.53 16.89
CA ASP A 24 -17.23 -1.45 16.70
C ASP A 24 -17.99 -0.80 17.86
N GLU A 25 -17.53 -0.99 19.10
CA GLU A 25 -18.17 -0.41 20.29
C GLU A 25 -18.16 1.13 20.30
N GLN A 26 -17.20 1.76 19.61
CA GLN A 26 -17.03 3.21 19.59
C GLN A 26 -17.41 3.84 18.25
N THR A 27 -17.58 3.02 17.19
CA THR A 27 -17.84 3.49 15.83
C THR A 27 -19.06 4.41 15.77
N ASP A 28 -20.20 4.01 16.35
CA ASP A 28 -21.43 4.81 16.35
C ASP A 28 -21.25 6.21 16.97
N GLU A 29 -20.61 6.26 18.14
CA GLU A 29 -20.35 7.51 18.86
C GLU A 29 -19.40 8.42 18.04
N LEU A 30 -18.41 7.82 17.37
CA LEU A 30 -17.45 8.56 16.55
C LEU A 30 -18.07 9.06 15.24
N ILE A 31 -18.99 8.30 14.63
CA ILE A 31 -19.78 8.75 13.47
C ILE A 31 -20.63 9.96 13.88
N GLU A 32 -21.28 9.92 15.05
CA GLU A 32 -22.07 11.05 15.55
C GLU A 32 -21.20 12.29 15.81
N LYS A 33 -20.03 12.12 16.45
CA LYS A 33 -19.08 13.21 16.64
C LYS A 33 -18.56 13.78 15.32
N LEU A 34 -18.29 12.93 14.33
CA LEU A 34 -17.89 13.37 12.99
C LEU A 34 -19.03 14.17 12.34
N PHE A 35 -20.26 13.65 12.38
CA PHE A 35 -21.45 14.33 11.85
C PHE A 35 -21.59 15.76 12.39
N HIS A 36 -21.48 15.91 13.70
CA HIS A 36 -21.50 17.22 14.36
C HIS A 36 -20.26 18.07 14.06
N THR A 37 -19.06 17.50 14.00
CA THR A 37 -17.86 18.25 13.66
C THR A 37 -17.97 18.85 12.25
N LEU A 38 -18.45 18.08 11.29
CA LEU A 38 -18.67 18.53 9.93
C LEU A 38 -19.70 19.68 9.86
N ARG A 39 -20.85 19.54 10.53
CA ARG A 39 -21.98 20.48 10.41
C ARG A 39 -21.90 21.65 11.38
N ASP A 40 -21.64 21.37 12.64
CA ASP A 40 -21.68 22.36 13.70
C ASP A 40 -20.42 23.19 13.84
N TYR A 41 -19.31 22.73 13.27
CA TYR A 41 -18.05 23.46 13.23
C TYR A 41 -17.68 23.89 11.81
N TYR A 42 -17.38 22.95 10.90
CA TYR A 42 -16.84 23.30 9.59
C TYR A 42 -17.84 24.07 8.71
N LEU A 43 -19.10 23.64 8.62
CA LEU A 43 -20.09 24.36 7.80
C LEU A 43 -20.45 25.75 8.34
N LYS A 44 -20.13 26.07 9.60
CA LYS A 44 -20.31 27.42 10.18
C LYS A 44 -19.14 28.38 9.84
N LEU A 45 -18.05 27.88 9.25
CA LEU A 45 -16.95 28.72 8.79
C LEU A 45 -17.31 29.44 7.47
N SER A 46 -16.64 30.56 7.22
CA SER A 46 -16.81 31.32 5.97
C SER A 46 -16.23 30.57 4.78
N ASP A 47 -16.85 30.73 3.61
CA ASP A 47 -16.54 29.97 2.39
C ASP A 47 -15.09 30.10 1.91
N GLY A 48 -14.48 31.26 2.13
CA GLY A 48 -13.09 31.52 1.76
C GLY A 48 -12.05 30.95 2.72
N VAL A 49 -12.44 30.24 3.79
CA VAL A 49 -11.50 29.59 4.70
C VAL A 49 -10.89 28.38 4.01
N ILE A 50 -9.56 28.34 3.94
CA ILE A 50 -8.79 27.25 3.34
C ILE A 50 -8.75 26.05 4.29
N ILE A 51 -8.92 24.84 3.78
CA ILE A 51 -8.72 23.60 4.57
C ILE A 51 -7.33 23.02 4.32
N TYR A 52 -6.67 22.61 5.41
CA TYR A 52 -5.36 21.95 5.41
C TYR A 52 -5.48 20.56 6.06
N PRO A 53 -5.78 19.52 5.28
CA PRO A 53 -5.85 18.15 5.78
C PRO A 53 -4.47 17.55 6.08
N CYS A 54 -4.43 16.47 6.86
CA CYS A 54 -3.21 15.69 7.11
C CYS A 54 -2.93 14.63 6.03
N HIS A 55 -3.93 14.25 5.23
CA HIS A 55 -3.80 13.25 4.18
C HIS A 55 -4.40 13.73 2.86
N GLY A 56 -3.95 13.12 1.76
CA GLY A 56 -4.43 13.33 0.39
C GLY A 56 -4.80 12.00 -0.27
N ALA A 57 -4.99 12.04 -1.60
CA ALA A 57 -5.33 10.87 -2.40
C ALA A 57 -4.45 9.64 -2.12
N GLY A 58 -5.10 8.48 -2.01
CA GLY A 58 -4.46 7.19 -1.73
C GLY A 58 -4.25 6.86 -0.24
N SER A 59 -4.61 7.74 0.70
CA SER A 59 -4.55 7.42 2.13
C SER A 59 -5.74 6.57 2.58
N ALA A 60 -5.46 5.52 3.36
CA ALA A 60 -6.48 4.65 3.96
C ALA A 60 -7.23 5.29 5.16
N CYS A 61 -6.94 6.55 5.48
CA CYS A 61 -7.63 7.31 6.54
C CYS A 61 -8.98 7.90 6.09
N GLY A 62 -9.28 7.88 4.79
CA GLY A 62 -10.54 8.31 4.19
C GLY A 62 -10.89 7.44 2.98
N ALA A 63 -12.14 7.50 2.54
CA ALA A 63 -12.65 6.63 1.46
C ALA A 63 -12.07 6.98 0.09
N ASP A 64 -12.29 8.22 -0.37
CA ASP A 64 -11.82 8.72 -1.66
C ASP A 64 -11.36 10.18 -1.52
N ILE A 65 -10.14 10.36 -0.98
CA ILE A 65 -9.59 11.70 -0.77
C ILE A 65 -9.15 12.27 -2.11
N GLY A 66 -9.58 13.49 -2.43
CA GLY A 66 -9.21 14.17 -3.67
C GLY A 66 -7.70 14.44 -3.80
N GLU A 67 -7.22 14.51 -5.04
CA GLU A 67 -5.80 14.76 -5.37
C GLU A 67 -5.31 16.17 -5.00
N ARG A 68 -6.23 17.12 -4.80
CA ARG A 68 -5.89 18.51 -4.48
C ARG A 68 -5.35 18.58 -3.04
N PRO A 69 -4.18 19.21 -2.81
CA PRO A 69 -3.57 19.27 -1.48
C PRO A 69 -4.33 20.18 -0.50
N MET A 70 -5.20 21.04 -1.01
CA MET A 70 -6.02 21.96 -0.23
C MET A 70 -7.31 22.31 -0.97
N GLY A 71 -8.34 22.69 -0.21
CA GLY A 71 -9.63 23.15 -0.69
C GLY A 71 -10.10 24.37 0.10
N THR A 72 -11.38 24.72 -0.03
CA THR A 72 -12.01 25.74 0.83
C THR A 72 -13.32 25.22 1.39
N ILE A 73 -13.75 25.77 2.53
CA ILE A 73 -15.04 25.41 3.13
C ILE A 73 -16.20 25.60 2.15
N GLY A 74 -16.17 26.66 1.34
CA GLY A 74 -17.21 26.91 0.34
C GLY A 74 -17.27 25.82 -0.73
N TYR A 75 -16.10 25.42 -1.25
CA TYR A 75 -16.03 24.38 -2.27
C TYR A 75 -16.46 23.02 -1.71
N GLU A 76 -15.93 22.61 -0.55
CA GLU A 76 -16.31 21.35 0.07
C GLU A 76 -17.80 21.32 0.41
N ARG A 77 -18.39 22.42 0.87
CA ARG A 77 -19.84 22.48 1.14
C ARG A 77 -20.67 22.12 -0.10
N GLU A 78 -20.22 22.52 -1.28
CA GLU A 78 -20.94 22.28 -2.53
C GLU A 78 -20.67 20.90 -3.13
N THR A 79 -19.48 20.32 -2.89
CA THR A 79 -19.01 19.15 -3.66
C THR A 79 -18.64 17.93 -2.82
N ASN A 80 -18.51 18.04 -1.50
CA ASN A 80 -18.10 16.94 -0.64
C ASN A 80 -19.34 16.16 -0.18
N ASP A 81 -19.45 14.90 -0.59
CA ASP A 81 -20.61 14.05 -0.31
C ASP A 81 -20.88 13.90 1.20
N PHE A 82 -19.82 13.87 2.04
CA PHE A 82 -19.96 13.78 3.49
C PHE A 82 -20.68 15.00 4.11
N LEU A 83 -20.70 16.13 3.40
CA LEU A 83 -21.33 17.38 3.83
C LEU A 83 -22.78 17.54 3.32
N GLN A 84 -23.27 16.63 2.46
CA GLN A 84 -24.60 16.76 1.82
C GLN A 84 -25.76 16.16 2.65
N TYR A 85 -25.47 15.28 3.60
CA TYR A 85 -26.50 14.62 4.41
C TYR A 85 -26.99 15.54 5.55
N GLU A 86 -28.29 15.80 5.67
CA GLU A 86 -28.84 16.55 6.82
C GLU A 86 -29.31 15.64 7.96
N ASP A 87 -29.65 14.38 7.65
CA ASP A 87 -30.06 13.37 8.63
C ASP A 87 -28.87 12.52 9.09
N PHE A 88 -28.82 12.23 10.39
CA PHE A 88 -27.75 11.46 11.00
C PHE A 88 -27.78 9.97 10.57
N GLN A 89 -28.96 9.36 10.43
CA GLN A 89 -29.06 7.95 10.05
C GLN A 89 -28.64 7.73 8.59
N GLU A 90 -29.01 8.65 7.69
CA GLU A 90 -28.55 8.62 6.30
C GLU A 90 -27.02 8.81 6.21
N PHE A 91 -26.47 9.77 6.96
CA PHE A 91 -25.02 9.96 7.03
C PHE A 91 -24.29 8.73 7.58
N LYS A 92 -24.79 8.15 8.69
CA LYS A 92 -24.21 6.96 9.31
C LYS A 92 -24.11 5.82 8.29
N LYS A 93 -25.24 5.53 7.63
CA LYS A 93 -25.29 4.50 6.59
C LYS A 93 -24.28 4.76 5.47
N PHE A 94 -24.19 5.99 4.98
CA PHE A 94 -23.22 6.37 3.95
C PHE A 94 -21.77 6.15 4.40
N VAL A 95 -21.41 6.56 5.63
CA VAL A 95 -20.05 6.37 6.15
C VAL A 95 -19.71 4.89 6.30
N GLU A 96 -20.63 4.07 6.81
CA GLU A 96 -20.42 2.63 6.98
C GLU A 96 -20.26 1.90 5.64
N GLU A 97 -21.07 2.27 4.63
CA GLU A 97 -21.01 1.65 3.29
C GLU A 97 -19.74 2.01 2.50
N ASN A 98 -19.09 3.13 2.85
CA ASN A 98 -17.91 3.63 2.14
C ASN A 98 -16.61 3.55 2.98
N ALA A 99 -16.62 2.86 4.11
CA ALA A 99 -15.43 2.74 4.96
C ALA A 99 -14.33 1.91 4.26
N PRO A 100 -13.11 2.44 4.09
CA PRO A 100 -12.01 1.67 3.50
C PRO A 100 -11.57 0.53 4.44
N PRO A 101 -10.90 -0.52 3.94
CA PRO A 101 -10.34 -1.58 4.80
C PRO A 101 -9.41 -1.02 5.90
N GLU A 102 -9.45 -1.58 7.11
CA GLU A 102 -8.57 -1.16 8.22
C GLU A 102 -7.09 -1.49 7.88
N PRO A 103 -6.16 -0.51 7.96
CA PRO A 103 -4.74 -0.80 7.79
C PRO A 103 -4.17 -1.67 8.91
N HIS A 104 -3.48 -2.76 8.58
CA HIS A 104 -2.92 -3.69 9.58
C HIS A 104 -1.91 -3.01 10.53
N HIS A 105 -1.13 -2.03 10.04
CA HIS A 105 -0.15 -1.33 10.85
C HIS A 105 -0.76 -0.34 11.85
N TYR A 106 -2.04 0.03 11.69
CA TYR A 106 -2.65 1.08 12.49
C TYR A 106 -2.69 0.74 13.99
N LYS A 107 -2.96 -0.53 14.32
CA LYS A 107 -2.93 -1.04 15.71
C LYS A 107 -1.57 -0.85 16.36
N HIS A 108 -0.49 -1.07 15.61
CA HIS A 108 0.87 -0.84 16.09
C HIS A 108 1.15 0.66 16.28
N LEU A 109 0.90 1.47 15.25
CA LEU A 109 1.18 2.91 15.30
C LEU A 109 0.39 3.64 16.39
N LYS A 110 -0.89 3.30 16.59
CA LYS A 110 -1.70 3.88 17.66
C LYS A 110 -1.08 3.61 19.03
N LYS A 111 -0.63 2.37 19.28
CA LYS A 111 0.05 2.02 20.54
C LYS A 111 1.33 2.83 20.73
N VAL A 112 2.15 2.94 19.69
CA VAL A 112 3.41 3.71 19.73
C VAL A 112 3.15 5.21 19.96
N ASN A 113 2.22 5.81 19.23
CA ASN A 113 1.90 7.24 19.31
C ASN A 113 1.30 7.63 20.67
N VAL A 114 0.50 6.76 21.29
CA VAL A 114 -0.04 6.98 22.64
C VAL A 114 1.06 6.91 23.71
N GLN A 115 2.01 5.99 23.57
CA GLN A 115 3.13 5.84 24.50
C GLN A 115 4.21 6.91 24.32
N GLY A 116 4.24 7.54 23.14
CA GLY A 116 5.33 8.40 22.69
C GLY A 116 6.39 7.57 21.97
N PRO A 117 6.65 7.81 20.67
CA PRO A 117 7.69 7.08 19.95
C PRO A 117 9.07 7.40 20.54
N PRO A 118 10.05 6.48 20.41
CA PRO A 118 11.44 6.78 20.70
C PRO A 118 11.92 8.00 19.89
N VAL A 119 12.61 8.93 20.55
CA VAL A 119 13.21 10.09 19.86
C VAL A 119 14.43 9.62 19.08
N LEU A 120 14.31 9.59 17.76
CA LEU A 120 15.42 9.28 16.86
C LEU A 120 16.24 10.56 16.64
N GLY A 121 17.50 10.57 17.07
CA GLY A 121 18.42 11.69 16.83
C GLY A 121 19.10 11.63 15.44
N HIS A 122 19.03 10.48 14.78
CA HIS A 122 19.59 10.19 13.46
C HIS A 122 18.77 9.06 12.83
N ALA A 123 18.97 8.84 11.53
CA ALA A 123 18.36 7.70 10.83
C ALA A 123 18.73 6.40 11.56
N PRO A 124 17.78 5.47 11.79
CA PRO A 124 18.10 4.16 12.34
C PRO A 124 19.25 3.50 11.59
N PRO A 125 20.27 2.98 12.28
CA PRO A 125 21.46 2.47 11.61
C PRO A 125 21.14 1.20 10.81
N ALA A 126 21.52 1.18 9.54
CA ALA A 126 21.54 -0.02 8.70
C ALA A 126 22.99 -0.34 8.32
N GLN A 127 23.55 -1.41 8.88
CA GLN A 127 24.93 -1.80 8.61
C GLN A 127 25.10 -2.32 7.18
N GLY A 128 26.12 -1.87 6.46
CA GLY A 128 26.48 -2.45 5.16
C GLY A 128 27.07 -3.85 5.32
N LEU A 129 26.52 -4.81 4.60
CA LEU A 129 26.99 -6.19 4.54
C LEU A 129 27.46 -6.54 3.12
N PRO A 130 28.68 -7.07 2.95
CA PRO A 130 29.10 -7.61 1.65
C PRO A 130 28.28 -8.86 1.29
N PRO A 131 28.19 -9.26 0.00
CA PRO A 131 27.26 -10.29 -0.46
C PRO A 131 27.28 -11.61 0.32
N LYS A 132 28.46 -12.11 0.70
CA LYS A 132 28.59 -13.36 1.46
C LYS A 132 28.06 -13.25 2.89
N ASP A 133 28.21 -12.11 3.53
CA ASP A 133 27.69 -11.89 4.89
C ASP A 133 26.20 -11.54 4.86
N PHE A 134 25.74 -10.87 3.81
CA PHE A 134 24.32 -10.67 3.54
C PHE A 134 23.59 -12.00 3.31
N GLN A 135 24.16 -12.93 2.51
CA GLN A 135 23.61 -14.29 2.35
C GLN A 135 23.51 -15.03 3.68
N LYS A 136 24.56 -14.99 4.53
CA LYS A 136 24.50 -15.61 5.88
C LYS A 136 23.39 -15.01 6.74
N ALA A 137 23.18 -13.69 6.66
CA ALA A 137 22.12 -13.02 7.39
C ALA A 137 20.73 -13.47 6.90
N ILE A 138 20.55 -13.68 5.59
CA ILE A 138 19.33 -14.29 5.04
C ILE A 138 19.17 -15.72 5.57
N ASP A 139 20.22 -16.54 5.48
CA ASP A 139 20.19 -17.97 5.85
C ASP A 139 19.90 -18.20 7.34
N SER A 140 20.17 -17.21 8.21
CA SER A 140 19.82 -17.26 9.64
C SER A 140 18.31 -17.35 9.87
N GLY A 141 17.49 -16.81 8.97
CA GLY A 141 16.04 -16.72 9.11
C GLY A 141 15.54 -15.69 10.12
N ASP A 142 16.45 -14.96 10.77
CA ASP A 142 16.12 -13.99 11.83
C ASP A 142 15.58 -12.66 11.30
N ALA A 143 15.86 -12.35 10.02
CA ALA A 143 15.46 -11.10 9.38
C ALA A 143 14.51 -11.34 8.19
N GLN A 144 13.69 -10.33 7.89
CA GLN A 144 12.90 -10.30 6.66
C GLN A 144 13.65 -9.55 5.56
N LEU A 145 13.53 -10.04 4.33
CA LEU A 145 14.25 -9.50 3.18
C LEU A 145 13.33 -8.57 2.37
N LEU A 146 13.71 -7.30 2.32
CA LEU A 146 13.01 -6.25 1.58
C LEU A 146 13.90 -5.77 0.43
N ASP A 147 13.39 -5.88 -0.79
CA ASP A 147 14.01 -5.31 -1.98
C ASP A 147 13.24 -4.05 -2.38
N THR A 148 13.91 -2.90 -2.31
CA THR A 148 13.30 -1.60 -2.63
C THR A 148 13.67 -1.12 -4.02
N ARG A 149 14.17 -1.99 -4.90
CA ARG A 149 14.42 -1.63 -6.30
C ARG A 149 13.09 -1.53 -7.05
N GLN A 150 13.15 -0.94 -8.24
CA GLN A 150 11.97 -0.85 -9.11
C GLN A 150 11.56 -2.24 -9.62
N MET A 151 10.25 -2.45 -9.79
CA MET A 151 9.60 -3.67 -10.27
C MET A 151 10.34 -4.39 -11.42
N LEU A 152 10.75 -3.67 -12.48
CA LEU A 152 11.45 -4.31 -13.60
C LEU A 152 12.87 -4.80 -13.23
N ALA A 153 13.57 -4.07 -12.36
CA ALA A 153 14.88 -4.47 -11.85
C ALA A 153 14.76 -5.68 -10.91
N PHE A 154 13.72 -5.72 -10.08
CA PHE A 154 13.38 -6.88 -9.25
C PHE A 154 13.02 -8.10 -10.12
N GLY A 155 12.16 -7.90 -11.12
CA GLY A 155 11.72 -8.95 -12.03
C GLY A 155 12.84 -9.58 -12.85
N GLY A 156 13.81 -8.77 -13.31
CA GLY A 156 14.98 -9.24 -14.06
C GLY A 156 15.90 -10.17 -13.25
N GLY A 157 15.96 -9.97 -11.93
CA GLY A 157 16.75 -10.78 -11.01
C GLY A 157 16.71 -10.23 -9.58
N HIS A 158 16.39 -11.07 -8.62
CA HIS A 158 16.34 -10.74 -7.19
C HIS A 158 16.79 -11.91 -6.32
N ILE A 159 16.89 -11.66 -5.02
CA ILE A 159 17.27 -12.67 -4.03
C ILE A 159 16.03 -13.42 -3.57
N GLU A 160 16.08 -14.75 -3.58
CA GLU A 160 14.99 -15.63 -3.15
C GLU A 160 14.46 -15.21 -1.77
N GLY A 161 13.13 -15.19 -1.61
CA GLY A 161 12.50 -14.82 -0.35
C GLY A 161 12.25 -13.33 -0.14
N ALA A 162 12.73 -12.45 -1.03
CA ALA A 162 12.50 -11.01 -0.94
C ALA A 162 11.04 -10.62 -1.23
N ILE A 163 10.52 -9.62 -0.51
CA ILE A 163 9.33 -8.85 -0.94
C ILE A 163 9.84 -7.63 -1.71
N ASN A 164 9.26 -7.33 -2.87
CA ASN A 164 9.52 -6.06 -3.54
C ASN A 164 8.54 -4.98 -3.07
N ILE A 165 9.06 -3.89 -2.51
CA ILE A 165 8.29 -2.66 -2.28
C ILE A 165 9.16 -1.51 -2.79
N GLY A 166 8.93 -1.11 -4.03
CA GLY A 166 9.77 -0.10 -4.69
C GLY A 166 9.81 1.26 -3.97
N PRO A 167 10.80 2.11 -4.26
CA PRO A 167 11.13 3.29 -3.48
C PRO A 167 10.27 4.47 -3.95
N ARG A 168 8.97 4.38 -3.66
CA ARG A 168 7.96 5.41 -3.94
C ARG A 168 7.43 5.98 -2.63
N PRO A 169 6.73 7.13 -2.63
CA PRO A 169 6.14 7.70 -1.41
C PRO A 169 5.28 6.71 -0.60
N GLU A 170 4.69 5.71 -1.26
CA GLU A 170 3.86 4.67 -0.64
C GLU A 170 4.67 3.56 0.06
N LEU A 171 6.01 3.55 -0.03
CA LEU A 171 6.89 2.54 0.59
C LEU A 171 6.57 2.34 2.07
N SER A 172 6.42 3.43 2.82
CA SER A 172 6.17 3.41 4.25
C SER A 172 4.86 2.69 4.60
N VAL A 173 3.79 2.99 3.86
CA VAL A 173 2.46 2.41 4.01
C VAL A 173 2.47 0.92 3.66
N TRP A 174 3.02 0.56 2.50
CA TRP A 174 3.08 -0.85 2.09
C TRP A 174 4.00 -1.68 2.98
N ALA A 175 5.11 -1.12 3.45
CA ALA A 175 5.93 -1.77 4.46
C ALA A 175 5.13 -2.03 5.74
N GLY A 176 4.35 -1.05 6.22
CA GLY A 176 3.44 -1.23 7.36
C GLY A 176 2.40 -2.32 7.14
N GLN A 177 1.84 -2.41 5.94
CA GLN A 177 0.86 -3.45 5.60
C GLN A 177 1.48 -4.84 5.49
N MET A 178 2.71 -4.96 4.95
CA MET A 178 3.27 -6.24 4.53
C MET A 178 4.28 -6.84 5.51
N LEU A 179 5.04 -6.02 6.22
CA LEU A 179 6.19 -6.46 6.99
C LEU A 179 5.83 -6.81 8.44
N ASP A 180 6.67 -7.67 9.02
CA ASP A 180 6.54 -8.08 10.41
C ASP A 180 7.29 -7.09 11.32
N TYR A 181 6.58 -6.40 12.21
CA TYR A 181 7.19 -5.48 13.16
C TYR A 181 8.19 -6.14 14.11
N GLU A 182 8.05 -7.44 14.35
CA GLU A 182 8.90 -8.21 15.25
C GLU A 182 10.21 -8.69 14.61
N LYS A 183 10.36 -8.57 13.28
CA LYS A 183 11.58 -8.98 12.58
C LYS A 183 12.41 -7.80 12.07
N PRO A 184 13.75 -7.80 12.27
CA PRO A 184 14.62 -6.82 11.62
C PRO A 184 14.59 -6.97 10.09
N ILE A 185 14.95 -5.89 9.38
CA ILE A 185 14.91 -5.84 7.91
C ILE A 185 16.33 -5.95 7.33
N LEU A 186 16.50 -6.84 6.35
CA LEU A 186 17.61 -6.84 5.40
C LEU A 186 17.19 -6.08 4.15
N LEU A 187 17.97 -5.09 3.73
CA LEU A 187 17.63 -4.20 2.63
C LEU A 187 18.45 -4.48 1.38
N VAL A 188 17.77 -4.58 0.24
CA VAL A 188 18.39 -4.46 -1.08
C VAL A 188 17.93 -3.13 -1.68
N VAL A 189 18.88 -2.22 -1.89
CA VAL A 189 18.64 -0.89 -2.46
C VAL A 189 19.26 -0.80 -3.86
N GLN A 190 18.67 0.01 -4.74
CA GLN A 190 19.19 0.23 -6.10
C GLN A 190 20.45 1.10 -6.06
N ASP A 191 20.34 2.22 -5.34
CA ASP A 191 21.40 3.19 -5.12
C ASP A 191 21.58 3.37 -3.61
N GLU A 192 22.82 3.32 -3.13
CA GLU A 192 23.13 3.50 -1.71
C GLU A 192 22.87 4.94 -1.26
N THR A 193 22.80 5.91 -2.18
CA THR A 193 22.41 7.29 -1.84
C THR A 193 20.96 7.42 -1.37
N ASP A 194 20.10 6.47 -1.73
CA ASP A 194 18.69 6.45 -1.32
C ASP A 194 18.49 5.81 0.06
N LEU A 195 19.52 5.19 0.63
CA LEU A 195 19.41 4.40 1.87
C LEU A 195 18.85 5.23 3.03
N ASP A 196 19.33 6.46 3.23
CA ASP A 196 18.84 7.35 4.28
C ASP A 196 17.34 7.64 4.13
N TRP A 197 16.90 7.93 2.90
CA TRP A 197 15.48 8.19 2.64
C TRP A 197 14.63 6.93 2.86
N ILE A 198 15.08 5.77 2.38
CA ILE A 198 14.39 4.48 2.54
C ILE A 198 14.24 4.12 4.03
N VAL A 199 15.32 4.25 4.80
CA VAL A 199 15.32 4.01 6.25
C VAL A 199 14.33 4.93 6.95
N TRP A 200 14.26 6.22 6.57
CA TRP A 200 13.26 7.14 7.14
C TRP A 200 11.83 6.78 6.74
N GLN A 201 11.58 6.39 5.49
CA GLN A 201 10.25 5.91 5.07
C GLN A 201 9.78 4.73 5.93
N LEU A 202 10.67 3.77 6.17
CA LEU A 202 10.38 2.62 7.03
C LEU A 202 10.21 3.03 8.50
N ALA A 203 11.02 3.97 8.99
CA ALA A 203 10.92 4.48 10.36
C ALA A 203 9.61 5.22 10.63
N TYR A 204 9.05 5.95 9.65
CA TYR A 204 7.77 6.64 9.80
C TYR A 204 6.60 5.71 10.14
N THR A 205 6.67 4.45 9.72
CA THR A 205 5.68 3.43 10.08
C THR A 205 6.15 2.49 11.18
N GLY A 206 7.26 2.78 11.86
CA GLY A 206 7.72 2.08 13.06
C GLY A 206 8.86 1.08 12.86
N PHE A 207 9.33 0.87 11.63
CA PHE A 207 10.44 -0.04 11.35
C PHE A 207 11.79 0.63 11.59
N THR A 208 12.37 0.36 12.76
CA THR A 208 13.64 0.96 13.20
C THR A 208 14.76 -0.05 13.37
N ARG A 209 14.50 -1.35 13.13
CA ARG A 209 15.47 -2.43 13.31
C ARG A 209 15.90 -2.98 11.95
N PHE A 210 17.17 -2.76 11.62
CA PHE A 210 17.77 -3.23 10.37
C PHE A 210 18.86 -4.23 10.69
N ALA A 211 18.80 -5.40 10.07
CA ALA A 211 19.86 -6.41 10.13
C ALA A 211 21.03 -6.05 9.20
N GLY A 212 20.79 -5.18 8.20
CA GLY A 212 21.80 -4.61 7.33
C GLY A 212 21.26 -4.31 5.92
N TYR A 213 22.11 -3.75 5.08
CA TYR A 213 21.83 -3.58 3.64
C TYR A 213 22.93 -4.21 2.79
N LEU A 214 22.58 -4.62 1.57
CA LEU A 214 23.51 -5.24 0.63
C LEU A 214 24.43 -4.20 0.01
N VAL A 215 25.72 -4.20 0.39
CA VAL A 215 26.74 -3.31 -0.16
C VAL A 215 27.01 -3.63 -1.62
N GLY A 216 26.96 -2.60 -2.47
CA GLY A 216 27.10 -2.69 -3.92
C GLY A 216 25.87 -3.25 -4.65
N GLY A 217 24.76 -3.45 -3.92
CA GLY A 217 23.47 -3.91 -4.46
C GLY A 217 23.55 -5.23 -5.23
N MET A 218 22.58 -5.45 -6.12
CA MET A 218 22.52 -6.68 -6.90
C MET A 218 23.70 -6.89 -7.85
N LYS A 219 24.37 -5.81 -8.29
CA LYS A 219 25.60 -5.95 -9.07
C LYS A 219 26.70 -6.67 -8.28
N ALA A 220 26.86 -6.35 -6.99
CA ALA A 220 27.82 -7.04 -6.14
C ALA A 220 27.41 -8.49 -5.85
N TRP A 221 26.10 -8.73 -5.68
CA TRP A 221 25.54 -10.09 -5.53
C TRP A 221 25.84 -10.98 -6.74
N GLU A 222 25.57 -10.46 -7.94
CA GLU A 222 25.84 -11.12 -9.22
C GLU A 222 27.33 -11.43 -9.40
N ASN A 223 28.19 -10.44 -9.18
CA ASN A 223 29.65 -10.63 -9.27
C ASN A 223 30.19 -11.64 -8.25
N ALA A 224 29.49 -11.84 -7.13
CA ALA A 224 29.83 -12.85 -6.14
C ALA A 224 29.38 -14.27 -6.55
N GLY A 225 28.62 -14.42 -7.64
CA GLY A 225 28.14 -15.71 -8.14
C GLY A 225 27.03 -16.34 -7.29
N LEU A 226 26.27 -15.51 -6.57
CA LEU A 226 25.18 -15.95 -5.69
C LEU A 226 23.87 -16.17 -6.47
N PRO A 227 22.97 -17.04 -5.99
CA PRO A 227 21.77 -17.42 -6.74
C PRO A 227 20.81 -16.25 -6.93
N LEU A 228 20.10 -16.27 -8.07
CA LEU A 228 19.05 -15.31 -8.41
C LEU A 228 17.73 -16.03 -8.63
N ARG A 229 16.66 -15.41 -8.16
CA ARG A 229 15.30 -15.70 -8.59
C ARG A 229 14.85 -14.65 -9.61
N LYS A 230 13.86 -15.00 -10.43
CA LYS A 230 13.25 -14.11 -11.41
C LYS A 230 11.75 -14.03 -11.18
N LEU A 231 11.18 -12.87 -11.46
CA LEU A 231 9.75 -12.65 -11.47
C LEU A 231 9.40 -12.17 -12.88
N SER A 232 8.86 -13.09 -13.68
CA SER A 232 8.60 -12.84 -15.10
C SER A 232 7.68 -11.65 -15.27
N GLN A 233 7.96 -10.81 -16.26
CA GLN A 233 7.07 -9.71 -16.63
C GLN A 233 6.32 -10.13 -17.88
N MET A 234 5.01 -9.88 -17.92
CA MET A 234 4.13 -10.23 -19.03
C MET A 234 3.40 -8.97 -19.48
N THR A 235 3.51 -8.63 -20.76
CA THR A 235 2.79 -7.48 -21.32
C THR A 235 1.29 -7.76 -21.37
N VAL A 236 0.48 -6.70 -21.41
CA VAL A 236 -0.98 -6.83 -21.59
C VAL A 236 -1.37 -7.54 -22.89
N HIS A 237 -0.52 -7.47 -23.93
CA HIS A 237 -0.76 -8.14 -25.21
C HIS A 237 -0.54 -9.65 -25.09
N GLU A 238 0.57 -10.05 -24.46
CA GLU A 238 0.83 -11.47 -24.16
C GLU A 238 -0.23 -12.05 -23.23
N LEU A 239 -0.69 -11.27 -22.24
CA LEU A 239 -1.80 -11.68 -21.37
C LEU A 239 -3.09 -11.89 -22.18
N ASN A 240 -3.46 -10.94 -23.04
CA ASN A 240 -4.65 -11.07 -23.87
C ASN A 240 -4.60 -12.32 -24.78
N ASP A 241 -3.43 -12.63 -25.34
CA ASP A 241 -3.23 -13.83 -26.17
C ASP A 241 -3.24 -15.15 -25.39
N GLN A 242 -2.98 -15.10 -24.07
CA GLN A 242 -2.80 -16.29 -23.21
C GLN A 242 -3.78 -16.35 -22.04
N ILE A 243 -4.84 -15.54 -22.05
CA ILE A 243 -5.72 -15.34 -20.89
C ILE A 243 -6.35 -16.65 -20.40
N ASP A 244 -6.71 -17.54 -21.32
CA ASP A 244 -7.29 -18.86 -21.01
C ASP A 244 -6.28 -19.89 -20.45
N ASN A 245 -4.97 -19.57 -20.50
CA ASN A 245 -3.88 -20.48 -20.11
C ASN A 245 -3.21 -20.08 -18.79
N VAL A 246 -3.71 -19.05 -18.12
CA VAL A 246 -3.13 -18.51 -16.88
C VAL A 246 -4.18 -18.38 -15.79
N GLN A 247 -3.75 -18.38 -14.53
CA GLN A 247 -4.59 -18.00 -13.40
C GLN A 247 -4.39 -16.51 -13.15
N LEU A 248 -5.41 -15.71 -13.45
CA LEU A 248 -5.31 -14.25 -13.37
C LEU A 248 -5.77 -13.76 -11.99
N LEU A 249 -4.94 -12.93 -11.34
CA LEU A 249 -5.18 -12.37 -10.01
C LEU A 249 -5.22 -10.85 -10.08
N ASP A 250 -6.39 -10.29 -9.77
CA ASP A 250 -6.55 -8.86 -9.51
C ASP A 250 -6.29 -8.58 -8.03
N VAL A 251 -5.33 -7.71 -7.75
CA VAL A 251 -4.97 -7.34 -6.38
C VAL A 251 -5.30 -5.89 -6.00
N ARG A 252 -6.18 -5.24 -6.77
CA ARG A 252 -6.74 -3.92 -6.48
C ARG A 252 -7.69 -3.96 -5.28
N ALA A 253 -8.04 -2.79 -4.77
CA ALA A 253 -9.04 -2.66 -3.71
C ALA A 253 -10.45 -3.08 -4.22
N PRO A 254 -11.40 -3.43 -3.32
CA PRO A 254 -12.73 -3.89 -3.71
C PRO A 254 -13.52 -2.91 -4.61
N ASP A 255 -13.42 -1.61 -4.34
CA ASP A 255 -14.08 -0.56 -5.13
C ASP A 255 -13.55 -0.49 -6.57
N GLU A 256 -12.23 -0.64 -6.75
CA GLU A 256 -11.60 -0.70 -8.07
C GLU A 256 -12.03 -1.94 -8.86
N TRP A 257 -12.26 -3.06 -8.16
CA TRP A 257 -12.74 -4.33 -8.74
C TRP A 257 -14.18 -4.23 -9.23
N GLU A 258 -15.05 -3.53 -8.50
CA GLU A 258 -16.45 -3.30 -8.87
C GLU A 258 -16.61 -2.38 -10.07
N GLN A 259 -15.65 -1.48 -10.32
CA GLN A 259 -15.67 -0.56 -11.47
C GLN A 259 -15.34 -1.25 -12.80
N GLY A 260 -14.85 -2.49 -12.75
CA GLY A 260 -14.54 -3.33 -13.89
C GLY A 260 -13.22 -4.07 -13.74
N ARG A 261 -13.07 -5.17 -14.45
CA ARG A 261 -11.95 -6.12 -14.31
C ARG A 261 -11.60 -6.81 -15.62
N ILE A 262 -10.42 -7.42 -15.67
CA ILE A 262 -10.03 -8.30 -16.78
C ILE A 262 -10.86 -9.59 -16.68
N PRO A 263 -11.48 -10.08 -17.78
CA PRO A 263 -12.33 -11.27 -17.75
C PRO A 263 -11.62 -12.50 -17.16
N GLY A 264 -12.34 -13.26 -16.32
CA GLY A 264 -11.82 -14.49 -15.71
C GLY A 264 -10.80 -14.28 -14.59
N ALA A 265 -10.54 -13.03 -14.17
CA ALA A 265 -9.72 -12.76 -13.00
C ALA A 265 -10.37 -13.28 -11.72
N THR A 266 -9.55 -13.70 -10.76
CA THR A 266 -9.94 -13.86 -9.35
C THR A 266 -9.48 -12.63 -8.58
N HIS A 267 -10.30 -12.15 -7.66
CA HIS A 267 -9.96 -11.00 -6.82
C HIS A 267 -9.39 -11.44 -5.47
N LEU A 268 -8.26 -10.83 -5.09
CA LEU A 268 -7.71 -10.90 -3.73
C LEU A 268 -6.92 -9.62 -3.48
N TYR A 269 -7.47 -8.73 -2.66
CA TYR A 269 -6.80 -7.47 -2.36
C TYR A 269 -5.43 -7.71 -1.73
N VAL A 270 -4.40 -7.02 -2.24
CA VAL A 270 -3.00 -7.24 -1.81
C VAL A 270 -2.81 -7.08 -0.29
N ALA A 271 -3.58 -6.20 0.38
CA ALA A 271 -3.47 -5.99 1.82
C ALA A 271 -3.81 -7.27 2.61
N ASP A 272 -4.81 -8.03 2.15
CA ASP A 272 -5.27 -9.26 2.79
C ASP A 272 -4.30 -10.43 2.55
N MET A 273 -3.34 -10.26 1.63
CA MET A 273 -2.35 -11.29 1.32
C MET A 273 -1.27 -11.41 2.40
N ARG A 274 -1.18 -10.51 3.39
CA ARG A 274 -0.14 -10.58 4.44
C ARG A 274 -0.22 -11.87 5.24
N ASP A 275 -1.40 -12.17 5.78
CA ASP A 275 -1.60 -13.25 6.77
C ASP A 275 -1.94 -14.60 6.12
N GLY A 276 -2.26 -14.62 4.83
CA GLY A 276 -2.59 -15.85 4.12
C GLY A 276 -2.85 -15.63 2.64
N LEU A 277 -3.23 -16.70 1.96
CA LEU A 277 -3.74 -16.66 0.58
C LEU A 277 -5.17 -17.18 0.56
N ASP A 278 -5.99 -17.00 1.59
CA ASP A 278 -7.26 -17.73 1.69
C ASP A 278 -8.17 -17.51 0.45
N GLY A 279 -8.10 -16.34 -0.21
CA GLY A 279 -8.75 -16.06 -1.51
C GLY A 279 -8.03 -16.59 -2.76
N ALA A 280 -6.73 -16.87 -2.70
CA ALA A 280 -5.92 -17.48 -3.78
C ALA A 280 -5.54 -18.95 -3.48
N SER A 281 -6.09 -19.52 -2.41
CA SER A 281 -5.83 -20.89 -1.95
C SER A 281 -6.29 -21.94 -2.96
N ALA A 282 -7.24 -21.56 -3.82
CA ALA A 282 -7.74 -22.35 -4.94
C ALA A 282 -6.78 -22.42 -6.13
N PHE A 283 -5.75 -21.58 -6.19
CA PHE A 283 -4.81 -21.60 -7.32
C PHE A 283 -3.89 -22.81 -7.28
N ASP A 284 -3.74 -23.43 -8.44
CA ASP A 284 -2.78 -24.48 -8.68
C ASP A 284 -1.37 -23.87 -8.77
N LYS A 285 -0.52 -24.18 -7.78
CA LYS A 285 0.86 -23.66 -7.70
C LYS A 285 1.76 -24.11 -8.85
N SER A 286 1.34 -25.11 -9.62
CA SER A 286 2.06 -25.62 -10.80
C SER A 286 1.70 -24.88 -12.10
N LYS A 287 0.61 -24.11 -12.11
CA LYS A 287 0.19 -23.30 -13.26
C LYS A 287 0.68 -21.86 -13.15
N PRO A 288 0.86 -21.16 -14.29
CA PRO A 288 1.23 -19.75 -14.27
C PRO A 288 0.16 -18.92 -13.56
N VAL A 289 0.57 -18.13 -12.58
CA VAL A 289 -0.26 -17.08 -11.96
C VAL A 289 0.21 -15.73 -12.48
N VAL A 290 -0.73 -14.96 -13.03
CA VAL A 290 -0.48 -13.61 -13.52
C VAL A 290 -1.15 -12.63 -12.57
N THR A 291 -0.38 -11.70 -11.99
CA THR A 291 -0.91 -10.66 -11.10
C THR A 291 -1.00 -9.33 -11.83
N TYR A 292 -2.08 -8.60 -11.61
CA TYR A 292 -2.22 -7.22 -12.04
C TYR A 292 -2.90 -6.37 -10.96
N CYS A 293 -2.65 -5.06 -11.01
CA CYS A 293 -3.37 -4.10 -10.20
C CYS A 293 -3.77 -2.89 -11.05
N ASP A 294 -3.76 -1.67 -10.52
CA ASP A 294 -3.99 -0.49 -11.34
C ASP A 294 -2.81 -0.21 -12.31
N SER A 295 -1.59 -0.08 -11.77
CA SER A 295 -0.39 0.33 -12.54
C SER A 295 0.83 -0.62 -12.45
N GLY A 296 0.71 -1.74 -11.71
CA GLY A 296 1.73 -2.78 -11.54
C GLY A 296 2.44 -2.79 -10.18
N TYR A 297 2.41 -1.71 -9.41
CA TYR A 297 3.17 -1.62 -8.15
C TYR A 297 2.68 -2.63 -7.09
N ARG A 298 1.37 -2.66 -6.82
CA ARG A 298 0.74 -3.63 -5.89
C ARG A 298 0.83 -5.07 -6.41
N ALA A 299 0.81 -5.25 -7.72
CA ALA A 299 0.91 -6.56 -8.35
C ALA A 299 2.29 -7.17 -8.15
N ASP A 300 3.36 -6.38 -8.18
CA ASP A 300 4.72 -6.90 -7.90
C ASP A 300 4.90 -7.32 -6.43
N ILE A 301 4.31 -6.57 -5.49
CA ILE A 301 4.22 -6.97 -4.07
C ILE A 301 3.54 -8.33 -3.97
N ALA A 302 2.33 -8.47 -4.52
CA ALA A 302 1.57 -9.71 -4.52
C ALA A 302 2.33 -10.87 -5.18
N ALA A 303 2.98 -10.62 -6.32
CA ALA A 303 3.74 -11.60 -7.06
C ALA A 303 4.94 -12.11 -6.24
N SER A 304 5.66 -11.22 -5.55
CA SER A 304 6.76 -11.61 -4.64
C SER A 304 6.25 -12.48 -3.48
N LEU A 305 5.08 -12.16 -2.90
CA LEU A 305 4.44 -12.97 -1.86
C LEU A 305 4.02 -14.36 -2.36
N LEU A 306 3.47 -14.45 -3.58
CA LEU A 306 3.12 -15.72 -4.20
C LEU A 306 4.37 -16.59 -4.40
N GLN A 307 5.47 -16.04 -4.92
CA GLN A 307 6.73 -16.79 -5.07
C GLN A 307 7.23 -17.32 -3.73
N ARG A 308 7.23 -16.49 -2.68
CA ARG A 308 7.59 -16.90 -1.31
C ARG A 308 6.72 -18.03 -0.76
N ARG A 309 5.49 -18.18 -1.26
CA ARG A 309 4.53 -19.23 -0.87
C ARG A 309 4.57 -20.45 -1.79
N GLY A 310 5.57 -20.55 -2.65
CA GLY A 310 5.90 -21.73 -3.44
C GLY A 310 5.21 -21.80 -4.80
N PHE A 311 4.63 -20.70 -5.28
CA PHE A 311 4.16 -20.62 -6.67
C PHE A 311 5.36 -20.60 -7.61
N GLN A 312 5.39 -21.54 -8.56
CA GLN A 312 6.58 -21.79 -9.38
C GLN A 312 6.72 -20.83 -10.55
N ASP A 313 5.61 -20.50 -11.21
CA ASP A 313 5.54 -19.54 -12.32
C ASP A 313 4.58 -18.41 -11.92
N VAL A 314 5.16 -17.29 -11.49
CA VAL A 314 4.43 -16.06 -11.17
C VAL A 314 4.90 -14.98 -12.11
N ARG A 315 3.95 -14.27 -12.71
CA ARG A 315 4.21 -13.21 -13.67
C ARG A 315 3.48 -11.95 -13.23
N ASN A 316 4.16 -10.82 -13.34
CA ASN A 316 3.57 -9.51 -13.10
C ASN A 316 3.26 -8.82 -14.44
N VAL A 317 2.22 -7.99 -14.48
CA VAL A 317 1.82 -7.22 -15.67
C VAL A 317 2.19 -5.75 -15.51
N PRO A 318 3.30 -5.27 -16.12
CA PRO A 318 3.64 -3.85 -16.12
C PRO A 318 2.52 -3.00 -16.71
N GLY A 319 2.19 -1.88 -16.06
CA GLY A 319 1.09 -1.00 -16.45
C GLY A 319 -0.30 -1.53 -16.13
N SER A 320 -0.45 -2.85 -15.93
CA SER A 320 -1.66 -3.53 -15.41
C SER A 320 -2.98 -3.03 -16.02
N TRP A 321 -3.98 -2.70 -15.20
CA TRP A 321 -5.32 -2.26 -15.61
C TRP A 321 -5.31 -1.03 -16.51
N GLN A 322 -4.47 -0.03 -16.20
CA GLN A 322 -4.35 1.17 -17.05
C GLN A 322 -3.87 0.80 -18.46
N ALA A 323 -2.85 -0.05 -18.57
CA ALA A 323 -2.35 -0.50 -19.86
C ALA A 323 -3.36 -1.37 -20.61
N TRP A 324 -4.11 -2.22 -19.90
CA TRP A 324 -5.16 -3.06 -20.46
C TRP A 324 -6.28 -2.24 -21.10
N ASN A 325 -6.79 -1.23 -20.37
CA ASN A 325 -7.81 -0.32 -20.89
C ASN A 325 -7.30 0.52 -22.07
N ASN A 326 -6.08 1.04 -21.98
CA ASN A 326 -5.49 1.83 -23.06
C ASN A 326 -5.25 1.01 -24.35
N ALA A 327 -5.07 -0.31 -24.21
CA ALA A 327 -4.98 -1.22 -25.35
C ALA A 327 -6.36 -1.57 -25.96
N GLY A 328 -7.47 -1.19 -25.30
CA GLY A 328 -8.83 -1.44 -25.78
C GLY A 328 -9.26 -2.90 -25.68
N PHE A 329 -8.66 -3.68 -24.78
CA PHE A 329 -9.03 -5.07 -24.56
C PHE A 329 -10.34 -5.22 -23.79
N GLU A 330 -10.93 -6.42 -23.84
CA GLU A 330 -12.22 -6.71 -23.23
C GLU A 330 -12.18 -6.56 -21.71
N VAL A 331 -13.26 -6.04 -21.13
CA VAL A 331 -13.43 -5.86 -19.69
C VAL A 331 -14.77 -6.42 -19.24
N GLU A 332 -14.80 -7.02 -18.06
CA GLU A 332 -16.01 -7.44 -17.37
C GLU A 332 -16.40 -6.38 -16.33
N LYS A 333 -17.70 -6.12 -16.18
CA LYS A 333 -18.27 -5.29 -15.11
C LYS A 333 -19.07 -6.20 -14.19
#